data_AF-A0A6M0CB90-F1
#
_entry.id   AF-A0A6M0CB90-F1
#
_cell.length_a   1.000
_cell.length_b   1.000
_cell.length_c   1.000
_cell.angle_alpha   90.00
_cell.angle_beta   90.00
_cell.angle_gamma   90.00
#
_symmetry.space_group_name_H-M   'P 1'
#
loop_
_entity.id
_entity.type
_entity.pdbx_description
1 polymer ?
#
loop_
_entity_poly.entity_id
_entity_poly.type
_entity_poly.pdbx_seq_one_letter_code
_entity_poly.pdbx_strand_id
1 'polypeptide(L)'
;MSILIHFENIILLTYLTISMGWKQPIVRPSNYQINPVTSQLLTQNSQPVAAELTEILPKIKQQTKVPILLPSQLLITGTDNQIYVDGKGTNNSYEITLAFEKDCTANACSIGYISGEKGGKPLDDEFSRELSLVQDIKGYF
;
A
#
# COMPACT_ATOMS: atom_id res chain seq x y z
N MET A 1 29.79 3.52 -64.23
CA MET A 1 31.26 3.37 -64.18
C MET A 1 31.55 2.17 -63.29
N SER A 2 31.75 1.01 -63.92
CA SER A 2 32.12 -0.25 -63.26
C SER A 2 33.63 -0.36 -63.27
N ILE A 3 34.29 -0.68 -62.15
CA ILE A 3 35.62 -1.31 -62.12
C ILE A 3 35.62 -2.28 -60.93
N LEU A 4 35.63 -3.58 -61.25
CA LEU A 4 36.15 -4.66 -60.40
C LEU A 4 37.68 -4.58 -60.43
N ILE A 5 38.34 -4.79 -59.28
CA ILE A 5 39.76 -5.19 -59.27
C ILE A 5 39.90 -6.40 -58.34
N HIS A 6 40.16 -7.54 -58.97
CA HIS A 6 40.79 -8.72 -58.38
C HIS A 6 42.24 -8.43 -58.02
N PHE A 7 42.73 -8.91 -56.88
CA PHE A 7 44.11 -9.39 -56.79
C PHE A 7 44.20 -10.58 -55.84
N GLU A 8 44.76 -11.66 -56.38
CA GLU A 8 45.06 -12.91 -55.70
C GLU A 8 46.33 -12.82 -54.83
N ASN A 9 46.43 -13.81 -53.95
CA ASN A 9 47.64 -14.57 -53.59
C ASN A 9 48.58 -14.10 -52.47
N ILE A 10 48.56 -14.96 -51.43
CA ILE A 10 49.69 -15.64 -50.77
C ILE A 10 50.72 -14.73 -50.09
N ILE A 11 50.80 -14.81 -48.76
CA ILE A 11 51.99 -15.23 -48.00
C ILE A 11 51.56 -15.43 -46.52
N LEU A 12 51.52 -16.71 -46.13
CA LEU A 12 52.09 -17.33 -44.93
C LEU A 12 52.51 -16.46 -43.72
N LEU A 13 52.25 -17.04 -42.53
CA LEU A 13 52.83 -16.76 -41.19
C LEU A 13 52.09 -15.66 -40.41
N THR A 14 51.65 -15.81 -39.17
CA THR A 14 52.01 -16.72 -38.08
C THR A 14 50.90 -16.69 -37.02
N TYR A 15 50.65 -17.83 -36.40
CA TYR A 15 49.79 -17.98 -35.23
C TYR A 15 50.34 -17.16 -34.05
N LEU A 16 49.51 -16.29 -33.47
CA LEU A 16 49.67 -15.88 -32.08
C LEU A 16 48.28 -15.79 -31.44
N THR A 17 47.77 -16.92 -30.97
CA THR A 17 46.59 -16.96 -30.12
C THR A 17 46.98 -16.46 -28.73
N ILE A 18 46.75 -15.17 -28.45
CA ILE A 18 46.68 -14.72 -27.06
C ILE A 18 45.32 -15.20 -26.55
N SER A 19 45.32 -16.31 -25.82
CA SER A 19 44.20 -16.74 -24.99
C SER A 19 44.01 -15.70 -23.88
N MET A 20 43.26 -14.63 -24.17
CA MET A 20 42.62 -13.88 -23.11
C MET A 20 41.55 -14.80 -22.50
N GLY A 21 41.95 -15.55 -21.48
CA GLY A 21 41.06 -16.33 -20.64
C GLY A 21 40.12 -15.39 -19.90
N TRP A 22 38.92 -15.22 -20.43
CA TRP A 22 37.80 -14.63 -19.69
C TRP A 22 37.43 -15.62 -18.60
N LYS A 23 37.93 -15.38 -17.38
CA LYS A 23 37.41 -16.04 -16.17
C LYS A 23 35.97 -15.59 -16.00
N GLN A 24 35.03 -16.46 -16.36
CA GLN A 24 33.65 -16.31 -15.94
C GLN A 24 33.63 -16.33 -14.40
N PRO A 25 32.93 -15.40 -13.73
CA PRO A 25 32.66 -15.53 -12.32
C PRO A 25 31.77 -16.76 -12.11
N ILE A 26 32.31 -17.75 -11.40
CA ILE A 26 31.54 -18.90 -10.92
C ILE A 26 30.51 -18.34 -9.93
N VAL A 27 29.27 -18.20 -10.38
CA VAL A 27 28.13 -17.98 -9.48
C VAL A 27 27.95 -19.29 -8.72
N ARG A 28 28.39 -19.31 -7.46
CA ARG A 28 28.03 -20.39 -6.54
C ARG A 28 26.50 -20.41 -6.44
N PRO A 29 25.82 -21.55 -6.63
CA PRO A 29 24.44 -21.66 -6.22
C PRO A 29 24.42 -21.44 -4.71
N SER A 30 23.97 -20.25 -4.29
CA SER A 30 23.66 -20.01 -2.90
C SER A 30 22.51 -20.95 -2.57
N ASN A 31 22.79 -21.98 -1.78
CA ASN A 31 21.77 -22.77 -1.10
C ASN A 31 21.05 -21.84 -0.12
N TYR A 32 20.16 -21.00 -0.65
CA TYR A 32 19.14 -20.34 0.14
C TYR A 32 18.18 -21.44 0.56
N GLN A 33 18.43 -21.96 1.75
CA GLN A 33 17.39 -22.60 2.55
C GLN A 33 16.27 -21.57 2.66
N ILE A 34 15.17 -21.83 1.97
CA ILE A 34 13.95 -21.03 2.06
C ILE A 34 13.42 -21.31 3.47
N ASN A 35 13.85 -20.53 4.46
CA ASN A 35 13.24 -20.54 5.77
C ASN A 35 11.74 -20.24 5.57
N PRO A 36 10.81 -21.06 6.07
CA PRO A 36 9.36 -20.86 5.90
C PRO A 36 8.82 -19.72 6.78
N VAL A 37 9.54 -18.60 6.88
CA VAL A 37 9.14 -17.43 7.68
C VAL A 37 8.16 -16.54 6.90
N THR A 38 8.10 -16.64 5.57
CA THR A 38 7.24 -15.78 4.74
C THR A 38 5.75 -16.16 4.77
N SER A 39 5.40 -17.35 5.26
CA SER A 39 3.99 -17.77 5.37
C SER A 39 3.30 -17.30 6.65
N GLN A 40 4.04 -16.74 7.62
CA GLN A 40 3.50 -16.25 8.89
C GLN A 40 3.16 -14.74 8.88
N LEU A 41 3.43 -14.02 7.79
CA LEU A 41 3.05 -12.60 7.67
C LEU A 41 1.59 -12.37 7.23
N LEU A 42 0.85 -13.44 6.90
CA LEU A 42 -0.59 -13.37 6.57
C LEU A 42 -1.50 -13.44 7.80
N THR A 43 -0.93 -13.67 8.98
CA THR A 43 -1.57 -13.26 10.24
C THR A 43 -1.04 -11.87 10.56
N GLN A 44 -1.34 -10.91 9.68
CA GLN A 44 -1.16 -9.50 9.98
C GLN A 44 -1.99 -9.25 11.23
N ASN A 45 -1.29 -9.24 12.36
CA ASN A 45 -1.76 -9.00 13.72
C ASN A 45 -2.94 -8.03 13.63
N SER A 46 -4.17 -8.54 13.71
CA SER A 46 -5.35 -7.71 13.65
C SER A 46 -5.32 -6.91 14.93
N GLN A 47 -4.63 -5.77 14.88
CA GLN A 47 -4.66 -4.79 15.94
C GLN A 47 -6.15 -4.58 16.22
N PRO A 48 -6.58 -4.74 17.47
CA PRO A 48 -8.00 -4.68 17.80
C PRO A 48 -8.52 -3.34 17.30
N VAL A 49 -9.61 -3.35 16.53
CA VAL A 49 -10.30 -2.12 16.13
C VAL A 49 -10.96 -1.55 17.39
N ALA A 50 -11.09 -0.22 17.48
CA ALA A 50 -11.83 0.43 18.55
C ALA A 50 -13.23 -0.21 18.72
N ALA A 51 -13.64 -0.47 19.96
CA ALA A 51 -14.84 -1.25 20.27
C ALA A 51 -16.10 -0.63 19.64
N GLU A 52 -16.19 0.70 19.67
CA GLU A 52 -17.25 1.52 19.13
C GLU A 52 -17.45 1.32 17.62
N LEU A 53 -16.36 1.01 16.91
CA LEU A 53 -16.38 0.82 15.45
C LEU A 53 -16.68 -0.61 15.03
N THR A 54 -16.66 -1.57 15.97
CA THR A 54 -16.73 -2.99 15.63
C THR A 54 -18.10 -3.37 15.04
N GLU A 55 -19.18 -2.77 15.53
CA GLU A 55 -20.54 -3.09 15.08
C GLU A 55 -20.85 -2.57 13.67
N ILE A 56 -20.26 -1.45 13.26
CA ILE A 56 -20.52 -0.85 11.94
C ILE A 56 -19.71 -1.52 10.81
N LEU A 57 -18.61 -2.18 11.16
CA LEU A 57 -17.69 -2.77 10.19
C LEU A 57 -18.35 -3.76 9.21
N PRO A 58 -19.19 -4.73 9.63
CA PRO A 58 -19.82 -5.66 8.70
C PRO A 58 -20.68 -4.95 7.65
N LYS A 59 -21.44 -3.91 8.05
CA LYS A 59 -22.29 -3.12 7.15
C LYS A 59 -21.44 -2.47 6.06
N ILE A 60 -20.35 -1.81 6.43
CA ILE A 60 -19.51 -1.07 5.49
C ILE A 60 -18.72 -2.03 4.58
N LYS A 61 -18.18 -3.12 5.14
CA LYS A 61 -17.45 -4.15 4.38
C LYS A 61 -18.29 -4.77 3.26
N GLN A 62 -19.60 -4.86 3.43
CA GLN A 62 -20.51 -5.35 2.38
C GLN A 62 -20.70 -4.33 1.24
N GLN A 63 -20.49 -3.05 1.50
CA GLN A 63 -20.80 -1.96 0.58
C GLN A 63 -19.58 -1.47 -0.21
N THR A 64 -18.38 -1.59 0.36
CA THR A 64 -17.15 -1.05 -0.22
C THR A 64 -16.11 -2.10 -0.57
N LYS A 65 -15.32 -1.83 -1.61
CA LYS A 65 -14.09 -2.57 -1.94
C LYS A 65 -12.84 -1.85 -1.46
N VAL A 66 -12.99 -0.66 -0.88
CA VAL A 66 -11.87 0.11 -0.34
C VAL A 66 -11.37 -0.57 0.94
N PRO A 67 -10.05 -0.78 1.10
CA PRO A 67 -9.49 -1.24 2.37
C PRO A 67 -9.89 -0.32 3.52
N ILE A 68 -10.49 -0.90 4.56
CA ILE A 68 -10.93 -0.14 5.74
C ILE A 68 -9.79 -0.20 6.78
N LEU A 69 -9.14 0.95 7.00
CA LEU A 69 -8.05 1.10 7.96
C LEU A 69 -8.55 1.96 9.12
N LEU A 70 -8.79 1.32 10.27
CA LEU A 70 -9.34 1.99 11.45
C LEU A 70 -8.32 2.06 12.58
N PRO A 71 -8.40 3.08 13.44
CA PRO A 71 -7.59 3.13 14.64
C PRO A 71 -7.99 2.01 15.61
N SER A 72 -7.01 1.59 16.41
CA SER A 72 -7.25 0.61 17.47
C SER A 72 -7.92 1.19 18.70
N GLN A 73 -7.92 2.52 18.83
CA GLN A 73 -8.51 3.27 19.94
C GLN A 73 -9.06 4.60 19.41
N LEU A 74 -10.23 5.02 19.91
CA LEU A 74 -10.74 6.37 19.69
C LEU A 74 -10.35 7.24 20.89
N LEU A 75 -9.43 8.18 20.69
CA LEU A 75 -9.01 9.12 21.72
C LEU A 75 -9.94 10.35 21.73
N ILE A 76 -11.23 10.13 21.95
CA ILE A 76 -12.20 11.22 22.09
C ILE A 76 -12.14 11.72 23.53
N THR A 77 -11.54 12.88 23.73
CA THR A 77 -11.39 13.50 25.05
C THR A 77 -12.41 14.61 25.26
N GLY A 78 -12.86 14.82 26.49
CA GLY A 78 -13.72 15.95 26.86
C GLY A 78 -15.22 15.63 26.92
N THR A 79 -15.59 14.34 26.95
CA THR A 79 -16.97 13.91 27.09
C THR A 79 -17.07 12.53 27.74
N ASP A 80 -17.99 12.38 28.68
CA ASP A 80 -18.39 11.08 29.23
C ASP A 80 -19.62 10.51 28.49
N ASN A 81 -20.06 11.19 27.43
CA ASN A 81 -21.26 10.81 26.69
C ASN A 81 -20.99 9.57 25.82
N GLN A 82 -22.04 8.77 25.65
CA GLN A 82 -22.03 7.67 24.69
C GLN A 82 -21.76 8.20 23.28
N ILE A 83 -20.82 7.57 22.58
CA ILE A 83 -20.53 7.84 21.17
C ILE A 83 -21.45 6.97 20.32
N TYR A 84 -22.18 7.61 19.41
CA TYR A 84 -22.99 6.95 18.41
C TYR A 84 -22.20 6.86 17.11
N VAL A 85 -22.23 5.67 16.51
CA VAL A 85 -21.52 5.36 15.28
C VAL A 85 -22.52 4.96 14.21
N ASP A 86 -22.47 5.62 13.06
CA ASP A 86 -23.12 5.16 11.84
C ASP A 86 -22.10 5.15 10.69
N GLY A 87 -22.45 4.52 9.59
CA GLY A 87 -21.61 4.51 8.43
C GLY A 87 -22.29 3.95 7.20
N LYS A 88 -21.71 4.32 6.06
CA LYS A 88 -22.18 3.99 4.72
C LYS A 88 -20.99 3.79 3.80
N GLY A 89 -21.16 2.95 2.80
CA GLY A 89 -20.17 2.68 1.77
C GLY A 89 -20.77 2.74 0.38
N THR A 90 -19.87 2.97 -0.58
CA THR A 90 -20.08 2.68 -2.00
C THR A 90 -18.97 1.75 -2.46
N ASN A 91 -19.05 1.23 -3.68
CA ASN A 91 -17.98 0.38 -4.22
C ASN A 91 -16.58 1.06 -4.17
N ASN A 92 -16.50 2.39 -4.18
CA ASN A 92 -15.25 3.15 -4.24
C ASN A 92 -14.98 4.05 -3.03
N SER A 93 -15.84 4.07 -2.02
CA SER A 93 -15.67 4.90 -0.83
C SER A 93 -16.37 4.35 0.40
N TYR A 94 -16.02 4.87 1.57
CA TYR A 94 -16.79 4.70 2.80
C TYR A 94 -16.66 5.93 3.70
N GLU A 95 -17.64 6.09 4.58
CA GLU A 95 -17.67 7.10 5.63
C GLU A 95 -18.26 6.48 6.89
N ILE A 96 -17.57 6.67 8.02
CA ILE A 96 -18.02 6.34 9.37
C ILE A 96 -18.16 7.65 10.11
N THR A 97 -19.36 7.95 10.61
CA THR A 97 -19.65 9.17 11.35
C THR A 97 -19.69 8.88 12.84
N LEU A 98 -19.09 9.75 13.62
CA LEU A 98 -19.09 9.72 15.09
C LEU A 98 -19.93 10.91 15.59
N ALA A 99 -20.86 10.64 16.48
CA ALA A 99 -21.80 11.64 16.98
C ALA A 99 -22.11 11.47 18.48
N PHE A 100 -22.57 12.54 19.12
CA PHE A 100 -23.08 12.51 20.50
C PHE A 100 -24.53 12.05 20.62
N GLU A 101 -25.23 11.98 19.50
CA GLU A 101 -26.64 11.57 19.43
C GLU A 101 -26.86 10.58 18.28
N LYS A 102 -27.83 9.69 18.47
CA LYS A 102 -28.28 8.78 17.42
C LYS A 102 -28.91 9.56 16.28
N ASP A 103 -28.68 9.12 15.04
CA ASP A 103 -29.25 9.72 13.83
C ASP A 103 -28.94 11.23 13.68
N CYS A 104 -27.76 11.65 14.16
CA CYS A 104 -27.29 13.03 14.07
C CYS A 104 -27.16 13.48 12.61
N THR A 105 -27.91 14.52 12.23
CA THR A 105 -27.90 15.12 10.88
C THR A 105 -27.35 16.55 10.86
N ALA A 106 -26.92 17.09 12.00
CA ALA A 106 -26.44 18.45 12.16
C ALA A 106 -25.00 18.50 12.68
N ASN A 107 -24.27 19.57 12.37
CA ASN A 107 -22.88 19.73 12.82
C ASN A 107 -22.75 19.80 14.36
N ALA A 108 -23.77 20.28 15.06
CA ALA A 108 -23.73 20.47 16.51
C ALA A 108 -23.64 19.16 17.31
N CYS A 109 -24.17 18.06 16.77
CA CYS A 109 -24.09 16.73 17.39
C CYS A 109 -23.00 15.85 16.78
N SER A 110 -22.25 16.35 15.79
CA SER A 110 -21.19 15.63 15.10
C SER A 110 -19.86 15.80 15.84
N ILE A 111 -19.16 14.69 16.03
CA ILE A 111 -17.79 14.66 16.55
C ILE A 111 -16.81 14.74 15.37
N GLY A 112 -17.11 14.00 14.30
CA GLY A 112 -16.26 13.90 13.13
C GLY A 112 -16.57 12.64 12.32
N TYR A 113 -15.70 12.33 11.37
CA TYR A 113 -15.83 11.14 10.54
C TYR A 113 -14.48 10.53 10.18
N ILE A 114 -14.50 9.23 9.87
CA ILE A 114 -13.38 8.49 9.27
C ILE A 114 -13.85 8.04 7.90
N SER A 115 -13.12 8.41 6.84
CA SER A 115 -13.49 8.06 5.47
C SER A 115 -12.31 7.54 4.68
N GLY A 116 -12.63 6.84 3.59
CA GLY A 116 -11.66 6.41 2.61
C GLY A 116 -12.28 6.45 1.22
N GLU A 117 -11.52 6.94 0.25
CA GLU A 117 -11.96 7.05 -1.14
C GLU A 117 -10.86 6.58 -2.09
N LYS A 118 -11.23 5.73 -3.06
CA LYS A 118 -10.30 5.26 -4.08
C LYS A 118 -9.96 6.41 -5.03
N GLY A 119 -8.68 6.80 -5.05
CA GLY A 119 -8.21 7.90 -5.89
C GLY A 119 -8.62 9.29 -5.39
N GLY A 120 -9.14 9.37 -4.16
CA GLY A 120 -9.39 10.64 -3.49
C GLY A 120 -8.10 11.43 -3.31
N LYS A 121 -8.23 12.75 -3.25
CA LYS A 121 -7.13 13.66 -2.95
C LYS A 121 -7.39 14.28 -1.59
N PRO A 122 -6.36 14.42 -0.74
CA PRO A 122 -6.51 15.19 0.48
C PRO A 122 -6.90 16.63 0.16
N LEU A 123 -7.53 17.28 1.13
CA LEU A 123 -7.67 18.73 1.10
C LEU A 123 -6.27 19.34 1.16
N ASP A 124 -5.99 20.28 0.25
CA ASP A 124 -4.76 21.05 0.23
C ASP A 124 -4.95 22.31 1.09
N ASP A 125 -5.03 22.10 2.40
CA ASP A 125 -5.20 23.16 3.39
C ASP A 125 -4.13 23.09 4.49
N GLU A 126 -4.00 24.17 5.26
CA GLU A 126 -2.97 24.31 6.29
C GLU A 126 -3.16 23.38 7.50
N PHE A 127 -4.32 22.75 7.63
CA PHE A 127 -4.66 21.82 8.71
C PHE A 127 -4.40 20.37 8.33
N SER A 128 -4.37 20.07 7.02
CA SER A 128 -4.11 18.72 6.53
C SER A 128 -2.71 18.21 6.93
N ARG A 129 -2.67 17.01 7.50
CA ARG A 129 -1.43 16.31 7.84
C ARG A 129 -1.43 14.91 7.26
N GLU A 130 -0.38 14.57 6.51
CA GLU A 130 -0.19 13.22 5.98
C GLU A 130 0.22 12.25 7.10
N LEU A 131 -0.41 11.08 7.13
CA LEU A 131 -0.08 9.96 8.00
C LEU A 131 0.27 8.73 7.14
N SER A 132 1.43 8.13 7.40
CA SER A 132 1.74 6.81 6.82
C SER A 132 0.97 5.72 7.56
N LEU A 133 0.18 4.95 6.82
CA LEU A 133 -0.55 3.79 7.33
C LEU A 133 0.21 2.50 6.94
N VAL A 134 -0.50 1.36 6.91
CA VAL A 134 0.07 0.08 6.47
C VAL A 134 0.17 0.02 4.94
N GLN A 135 1.10 -0.80 4.43
CA GLN A 135 1.19 -1.17 3.00
C GLN A 135 1.28 0.04 2.05
N ASP A 136 2.07 1.06 2.43
CA ASP A 136 2.26 2.31 1.67
C ASP A 136 0.98 3.13 1.43
N ILE A 137 -0.08 2.86 2.19
CA ILE A 137 -1.31 3.65 2.17
C ILE A 137 -1.09 4.94 2.96
N LYS A 138 -1.51 6.07 2.38
CA LYS A 138 -1.46 7.39 3.00
C LYS A 138 -2.85 7.77 3.51
N GLY A 139 -2.92 8.20 4.77
CA GLY A 139 -4.09 8.83 5.37
C GLY A 139 -3.85 10.33 5.58
N TYR A 140 -4.92 11.05 5.86
CA TYR A 140 -4.90 12.50 6.11
C TYR A 140 -5.88 12.85 7.22
N PHE A 141 -5.54 13.85 8.04
CA PHE A 141 -6.42 14.43 9.07
C PHE A 141 -6.22 15.94 9.16
#